data_AF-A0A2P6SCP5-F1
#
_entry.id   AF-A0A2P6SCP5-F1
#
_cell.length_a   1.000
_cell.length_b   1.000
_cell.length_c   1.000
_cell.angle_alpha   90.00
_cell.angle_beta   90.00
_cell.angle_gamma   90.00
#
_symmetry.space_group_name_H-M   'P 1'
#
loop_
_entity.id
_entity.type
_entity.pdbx_description
1 polymer ?
#
loop_
_entity_poly.entity_id
_entity_poly.type
_entity_poly.pdbx_seq_one_letter_code
_entity_poly.pdbx_strand_id
1 'polypeptide(L)'
;MTKQEKNEVVEESLTKMGLQDCAETHIGNWHLRGISNGEKRRLGICIEILTQPHVLLLDEPTSGLDSASSFFVIWALRNIAQDGRIVICSVHQPMIWFS
;
A
#
# COMPACT_ATOMS: atom_id res chain seq x y z
N MET A 1 -11.63 15.91 14.17
CA MET A 1 -12.21 14.75 13.45
C MET A 1 -13.13 13.97 14.37
N THR A 2 -14.39 13.83 13.99
CA THR A 2 -15.35 12.92 14.58
C THR A 2 -14.94 11.46 14.30
N LYS A 3 -15.55 10.51 15.01
CA LYS A 3 -15.32 9.07 14.75
C LYS A 3 -15.74 8.69 13.33
N GLN A 4 -16.81 9.30 12.82
CA GLN A 4 -17.32 9.05 11.48
C GLN A 4 -16.35 9.55 10.41
N GLU A 5 -15.85 10.78 10.53
CA GLU A 5 -14.83 11.33 9.62
C GLU A 5 -13.56 10.48 9.60
N LYS A 6 -13.15 9.92 10.74
CA LYS A 6 -12.00 8.99 10.80
C LYS A 6 -12.25 7.72 10.01
N ASN A 7 -13.44 7.13 10.15
CA ASN A 7 -13.80 5.91 9.45
C ASN A 7 -13.87 6.13 7.94
N GLU A 8 -14.42 7.27 7.50
CA GLU A 8 -14.48 7.63 6.07
C GLU A 8 -13.08 7.72 5.45
N VAL A 9 -12.13 8.38 6.14
CA VAL A 9 -10.72 8.45 5.68
C VAL A 9 -10.07 7.07 5.63
N VAL A 10 -10.36 6.20 6.59
CA VAL A 10 -9.83 4.82 6.61
C VAL A 10 -10.36 4.02 5.43
N GLU A 11 -11.67 4.03 5.18
CA GLU A 11 -12.31 3.32 4.07
C GLU A 11 -11.79 3.78 2.70
N GLU A 12 -11.65 5.10 2.52
CA GLU A 12 -11.08 5.67 1.31
C GLU A 12 -9.63 5.18 1.11
N SER A 13 -8.83 5.17 2.18
CA SER A 13 -7.43 4.74 2.13
C SER A 13 -7.29 3.25 1.84
N LEU A 14 -8.14 2.40 2.45
CA LEU A 14 -8.18 0.96 2.16
C LEU A 14 -8.57 0.69 0.72
N THR A 15 -9.52 1.46 0.18
CA THR A 15 -9.95 1.36 -1.22
C THR A 15 -8.82 1.70 -2.19
N LYS A 16 -8.09 2.79 -1.94
CA LYS A 16 -6.94 3.19 -2.76
C LYS A 16 -5.82 2.14 -2.80
N MET A 17 -5.70 1.37 -1.72
CA MET A 17 -4.67 0.35 -1.53
C MET A 17 -5.10 -1.05 -1.96
N GLY A 18 -6.36 -1.26 -2.36
CA GLY A 18 -6.88 -2.59 -2.69
C GLY A 18 -6.80 -3.54 -1.48
N LEU A 19 -7.22 -3.07 -0.30
CA LEU A 19 -7.16 -3.80 0.97
C LEU A 19 -8.54 -4.09 1.59
N GLN A 20 -9.63 -3.81 0.85
CA GLN A 20 -11.00 -3.99 1.35
C GLN A 20 -11.28 -5.43 1.76
N ASP A 21 -10.82 -6.40 0.94
CA ASP A 21 -11.04 -7.83 1.19
C ASP A 21 -10.37 -8.32 2.49
N CYS A 22 -9.32 -7.63 2.95
CA CYS A 22 -8.59 -7.96 4.17
C CYS A 22 -8.81 -6.95 5.32
N ALA A 23 -9.77 -6.03 5.21
CA ALA A 23 -9.97 -4.95 6.19
C ALA A 23 -10.21 -5.47 7.62
N GLU A 24 -10.98 -6.56 7.75
CA GLU A 24 -11.30 -7.21 9.03
C GLU A 24 -10.35 -8.38 9.35
N THR A 25 -9.33 -8.62 8.52
CA THR A 25 -8.37 -9.71 8.73
C THR A 25 -7.25 -9.24 9.65
N HIS A 26 -6.94 -10.02 10.67
CA HIS A 26 -5.78 -9.75 11.51
C HIS A 26 -4.47 -9.74 10.69
N ILE A 27 -3.60 -8.77 10.95
CA ILE A 27 -2.28 -8.65 10.30
C ILE A 27 -1.45 -9.95 10.47
N GLY A 28 -1.70 -10.69 11.55
CA GLY A 28 -0.98 -11.91 11.89
C GLY A 28 0.39 -11.62 12.49
N ASN A 29 1.03 -12.66 12.98
CA ASN A 29 2.37 -12.61 13.57
C ASN A 29 3.14 -13.89 13.21
N TRP A 30 4.29 -14.11 13.83
CA TRP A 30 5.11 -15.32 13.62
C TRP A 30 4.39 -16.64 14.00
N HIS A 31 3.27 -16.58 14.71
CA HIS A 31 2.49 -17.74 15.20
C HIS A 31 1.13 -17.90 14.55
N LEU A 32 0.53 -16.79 14.14
CA LEU A 32 -0.81 -16.74 13.59
C LEU A 32 -0.76 -16.20 12.18
N ARG A 33 -1.29 -16.98 11.24
CA ARG A 33 -1.47 -16.55 9.85
C ARG A 33 -2.39 -15.32 9.84
N GLY A 34 -1.96 -14.30 9.10
CA GLY A 34 -2.75 -13.10 8.84
C GLY A 34 -2.66 -12.73 7.36
N ILE A 35 -2.71 -11.44 7.08
CA ILE A 35 -2.58 -10.91 5.72
C ILE A 35 -1.22 -11.28 5.09
N SER A 36 -1.21 -11.35 3.76
CA SER A 36 -0.04 -11.64 2.93
C SER A 36 1.04 -10.57 3.05
N ASN A 37 2.27 -10.89 2.63
CA ASN A 37 3.38 -9.92 2.66
C ASN A 37 3.13 -8.71 1.72
N GLY A 38 2.45 -8.93 0.59
CA GLY A 38 2.04 -7.84 -0.31
C GLY A 38 1.01 -6.92 0.33
N GLU A 39 0.02 -7.48 1.03
CA GLU A 39 -0.96 -6.70 1.80
C GLU A 39 -0.30 -5.94 2.96
N LYS A 40 0.64 -6.57 3.69
CA LYS A 40 1.43 -5.87 4.73
C LYS A 40 2.20 -4.69 4.16
N ARG A 41 2.80 -4.84 2.97
CA ARG A 41 3.54 -3.76 2.32
C ARG A 41 2.60 -2.61 1.94
N ARG A 42 1.47 -2.90 1.30
CA ARG A 42 0.46 -1.87 0.96
C ARG A 42 -0.12 -1.20 2.22
N LEU A 43 -0.34 -1.96 3.29
CA LEU A 43 -0.80 -1.44 4.57
C LEU A 43 0.22 -0.49 5.20
N GLY A 44 1.52 -0.81 5.14
CA GLY A 44 2.58 0.10 5.59
C GLY A 44 2.55 1.43 4.83
N ILE A 45 2.43 1.37 3.50
CA ILE A 45 2.30 2.57 2.66
C ILE A 45 1.00 3.33 2.99
N CYS A 46 -0.10 2.61 3.26
CA CYS A 46 -1.37 3.16 3.70
C CYS A 46 -1.20 4.03 4.95
N ILE A 47 -0.48 3.53 5.95
CA ILE A 47 -0.22 4.28 7.19
C ILE A 47 0.55 5.58 6.89
N GLU A 48 1.54 5.54 6.01
CA GLU A 48 2.32 6.73 5.62
C GLU A 48 1.45 7.78 4.91
N ILE A 49 0.56 7.37 4.00
CA ILE A 49 -0.28 8.32 3.25
C ILE A 49 -1.37 8.99 4.09
N LEU A 50 -1.74 8.42 5.25
CA LEU A 50 -2.70 9.02 6.19
C LEU A 50 -2.19 10.35 6.76
N THR A 51 -0.86 10.55 6.77
CA THR A 51 -0.26 11.85 7.15
C THR A 51 -0.38 12.90 6.06
N GLN A 52 -0.96 12.56 4.91
CA GLN A 52 -1.16 13.41 3.73
C GLN A 52 0.13 14.08 3.22
N PRO A 53 1.23 13.32 3.00
CA PRO A 53 2.48 13.90 2.54
C PRO A 53 2.37 14.37 1.08
N HIS A 54 2.94 15.54 0.77
CA HIS A 54 3.07 16.02 -0.61
C HIS A 54 4.07 15.22 -1.44
N VAL A 55 5.11 14.69 -0.77
CA VAL A 55 6.18 13.88 -1.38
C VAL A 55 6.31 12.59 -0.59
N LEU A 56 6.20 11.46 -1.27
CA LEU A 56 6.39 10.12 -0.72
C LEU A 56 7.67 9.50 -1.28
N LEU A 57 8.61 9.21 -0.39
CA LEU A 57 9.88 8.57 -0.73
C LEU A 57 9.84 7.13 -0.23
N LEU A 58 10.05 6.15 -1.12
CA LEU A 58 10.07 4.73 -0.74
C LEU A 58 11.36 4.06 -1.20
N ASP A 59 11.98 3.30 -0.31
CA ASP A 59 13.14 2.48 -0.66
C ASP A 59 12.69 1.04 -0.93
N GLU A 60 12.90 0.57 -2.16
CA GLU A 60 12.59 -0.77 -2.65
C GLU A 60 11.21 -1.32 -2.21
N PRO A 61 10.10 -0.66 -2.59
CA PRO A 61 8.76 -1.02 -2.10
C PRO A 61 8.30 -2.41 -2.56
N THR A 62 8.93 -2.98 -3.59
CA THR A 62 8.62 -4.31 -4.13
C THR A 62 9.57 -5.41 -3.64
N SER A 63 10.56 -5.09 -2.78
CA SER A 63 11.55 -6.05 -2.32
C SER A 63 10.90 -7.18 -1.50
N GLY A 64 11.28 -8.42 -1.84
CA GLY A 64 10.78 -9.64 -1.20
C GLY A 64 9.34 -10.04 -1.57
N LEU A 65 8.75 -9.42 -2.61
CA LEU A 65 7.42 -9.75 -3.10
C LEU A 65 7.47 -10.57 -4.39
N ASP A 66 6.48 -11.44 -4.57
CA ASP A 66 6.23 -12.09 -5.86
C ASP A 66 5.73 -11.08 -6.90
N SER A 67 5.67 -11.50 -8.17
CA SER A 67 5.35 -10.62 -9.29
C SER A 67 3.94 -10.03 -9.21
N ALA A 68 2.95 -10.78 -8.73
CA ALA A 68 1.58 -10.31 -8.59
C ALA A 68 1.46 -9.32 -7.42
N SER A 69 2.03 -9.64 -6.25
CA SER A 69 2.06 -8.73 -5.10
C SER A 69 2.77 -7.42 -5.44
N SER A 70 3.89 -7.49 -6.17
CA SER A 70 4.63 -6.31 -6.65
C SER A 70 3.80 -5.43 -7.56
N PHE A 71 3.04 -6.04 -8.48
CA PHE A 71 2.13 -5.30 -9.37
C PHE A 71 1.12 -4.47 -8.58
N PHE A 72 0.47 -5.06 -7.57
CA PHE A 72 -0.49 -4.33 -6.75
C PHE A 72 0.14 -3.20 -5.93
N VAL A 73 1.38 -3.36 -5.47
CA VAL A 73 2.12 -2.26 -4.79
C VAL A 73 2.36 -1.11 -5.76
N ILE A 74 2.87 -1.38 -6.95
CA ILE A 74 3.11 -0.34 -7.97
C ILE A 74 1.79 0.31 -8.42
N TRP A 75 0.71 -0.46 -8.54
CA TRP A 75 -0.62 0.07 -8.86
C TRP A 75 -1.12 1.02 -7.77
N ALA A 76 -0.96 0.67 -6.49
CA ALA A 76 -1.31 1.56 -5.38
C ALA A 76 -0.46 2.84 -5.39
N LEU A 77 0.86 2.74 -5.62
CA LEU A 77 1.74 3.91 -5.76
C LEU A 77 1.33 4.82 -6.93
N ARG A 78 0.87 4.24 -8.05
CA ARG A 78 0.34 5.00 -9.19
C ARG A 78 -0.93 5.76 -8.81
N ASN A 79 -1.87 5.15 -8.08
CA ASN A 79 -3.09 5.83 -7.64
C ASN A 79 -2.76 7.01 -6.72
N ILE A 80 -1.81 6.83 -5.79
CA ILE A 80 -1.34 7.90 -4.90
C ILE A 80 -0.74 9.07 -5.70
N ALA A 81 0.01 8.77 -6.76
CA ALA A 81 0.56 9.81 -7.63
C ALA A 81 -0.52 10.53 -8.44
N GLN A 82 -1.57 9.83 -8.89
CA GLN A 82 -2.71 10.41 -9.60
C GLN A 82 -3.53 11.36 -8.72
N ASP A 83 -3.53 11.17 -7.40
CA ASP A 83 -4.12 12.10 -6.43
C ASP A 83 -3.32 13.41 -6.27
N GLY A 84 -2.30 13.66 -7.09
CA GLY A 84 -1.51 14.90 -7.09
C GLY A 84 -0.31 14.89 -6.14
N ARG A 85 0.11 13.71 -5.68
CA ARG A 85 1.30 13.55 -4.81
C ARG A 85 2.53 13.18 -5.64
N ILE A 86 3.70 13.62 -5.20
CA ILE A 86 4.96 13.21 -5.81
C ILE A 86 5.38 11.89 -5.17
N VAL A 87 5.57 10.84 -5.98
CA VAL A 87 6.03 9.53 -5.51
C VAL A 87 7.39 9.26 -6.14
N ILE A 88 8.41 9.04 -5.30
CA ILE A 88 9.76 8.66 -5.73
C ILE A 88 10.09 7.34 -5.04
N CYS A 89 10.52 6.35 -5.81
CA CYS A 89 10.96 5.09 -5.25
C CYS A 89 12.16 4.49 -5.97
N SER A 90 13.00 3.78 -5.23
CA SER A 90 14.04 2.90 -5.79
C SER A 90 13.43 1.54 -6.08
N VAL A 91 13.80 0.90 -7.20
CA VAL A 91 13.40 -0.47 -7.53
C VAL A 91 14.63 -1.24 -7.97
N HIS A 92 15.08 -2.17 -7.13
CA HIS A 92 16.19 -3.07 -7.45
C HIS A 92 15.61 -4.34 -8.09
N GLN A 93 15.88 -4.55 -9.38
CA GLN A 93 15.29 -5.59 -10.25
C GLN A 93 13.79 -5.36 -10.59
N PRO A 94 13.48 -4.45 -11.53
CA PRO A 94 12.13 -4.35 -12.05
C PRO A 94 11.76 -5.67 -12.75
N MET A 95 10.76 -6.37 -12.21
CA MET A 95 10.18 -7.52 -12.93
C MET A 95 9.52 -6.98 -14.21
N ILE A 96 9.93 -7.53 -15.35
CA ILE A 96 9.55 -7.04 -16.68
C ILE A 96 8.05 -7.26 -16.86
N TRP A 97 7.27 -6.17 -16.76
CA TRP A 97 5.84 -6.13 -17.09
C TRP A 97 5.54 -5.16 -18.25
N PHE A 98 6.56 -4.57 -18.87
CA PHE A 98 6.43 -3.66 -20.01
C PHE A 98 6.52 -4.39 -21.36
N SER A 99 5.72 -5.44 -21.56
CA SER A 99 5.51 -6.04 -22.89
C SER A 99 4.03 -6.21 -23.20
#